data_AF-A0A1W6N1T7-F1
#
_entry.id   AF-A0A1W6N1T7-F1
#
_cell.length_a   1.000
_cell.length_b   1.000
_cell.length_c   1.000
_cell.angle_alpha   90.00
_cell.angle_beta   90.00
_cell.angle_gamma   90.00
#
_symmetry.space_group_name_H-M   'P 1'
#
loop_
_entity.id
_entity.type
_entity.pdbx_description
1 polymer ?
#
loop_
_entity_poly.entity_id
_entity_poly.type
_entity_poly.pdbx_seq_one_letter_code
_entity_poly.pdbx_strand_id
1 'polypeptide(L)'
;MSVTGLLMFFHLDSGLNKLAHQWLSWVMIGGVATHAIVNWPAFKRYFTSSRMGRAIIGVSAVVLALTFVSLPGQKGPPPQVLALRALTKAPIAKVAPLAGRPVEELIDELAKAGINLPSANASIDSAAPDRGLQAKAIAVIFGAK
;
A
#
# COMPACT_ATOMS: atom_id res chain seq x y z
N MET A 1 0.75 -17.48 11.74
CA MET A 1 0.16 -16.45 10.84
C MET A 1 -1.20 -15.97 11.32
N SER A 2 -2.08 -16.86 11.79
CA SER A 2 -3.44 -16.49 12.21
C SER A 2 -3.48 -15.52 13.39
N VAL A 3 -2.66 -15.74 14.43
CA VAL A 3 -2.64 -14.87 15.63
C VAL A 3 -2.18 -13.45 15.29
N THR A 4 -1.01 -13.30 14.65
CA THR A 4 -0.52 -11.97 14.25
C THR A 4 -1.44 -11.30 13.22
N GLY A 5 -2.10 -12.07 12.35
CA GLY A 5 -3.09 -11.55 11.42
C GLY A 5 -4.35 -11.01 12.11
N LEU A 6 -4.86 -11.71 13.13
CA LEU A 6 -5.99 -11.24 13.93
C LEU A 6 -5.65 -9.97 14.71
N LEU A 7 -4.45 -9.91 15.32
CA LEU A 7 -3.99 -8.71 16.01
C LEU A 7 -3.97 -7.50 15.06
N MET A 8 -3.40 -7.67 13.86
CA MET A 8 -3.36 -6.60 12.86
C MET A 8 -4.75 -6.20 12.35
N PHE A 9 -5.68 -7.16 12.18
CA PHE A 9 -7.05 -6.86 11.75
C PHE A 9 -7.77 -5.93 12.72
N PHE A 10 -7.60 -6.15 14.02
CA PHE A 10 -8.19 -5.31 15.07
C PHE A 10 -7.31 -4.13 15.49
N HIS A 11 -6.19 -3.88 14.81
CA HIS A 11 -5.21 -2.84 15.15
C HIS A 11 -4.66 -2.97 16.58
N LEU A 12 -4.61 -4.21 17.09
CA LEU A 12 -4.01 -4.59 18.38
C LEU A 12 -2.56 -5.03 18.20
N ASP A 13 -1.98 -4.88 17.02
CA ASP A 13 -0.59 -5.20 16.75
C ASP A 13 0.35 -4.15 17.37
N SER A 14 1.51 -4.60 17.86
CA SER A 14 2.52 -3.74 18.46
C SER A 14 3.91 -4.35 18.26
N GLY A 15 4.93 -3.50 18.35
CA GLY A 15 6.33 -3.90 18.23
C GLY A 15 6.61 -4.73 16.97
N LEU A 16 7.04 -5.98 17.15
CA LEU A 16 7.47 -6.88 16.08
C LEU A 16 6.32 -7.61 15.36
N ASN A 17 5.06 -7.44 15.76
CA ASN A 17 3.94 -8.21 15.22
C ASN A 17 3.82 -8.10 13.69
N LYS A 18 3.91 -6.88 13.14
CA LYS A 18 3.87 -6.65 11.69
C LYS A 18 5.05 -7.27 10.97
N LEU A 19 6.27 -7.10 11.49
CA LEU A 19 7.48 -7.66 10.91
C LEU A 19 7.43 -9.19 10.91
N ALA A 20 7.03 -9.78 12.04
CA ALA A 20 6.83 -11.22 12.17
C ALA A 20 5.76 -11.73 11.19
N HIS A 21 4.63 -11.03 11.04
CA HIS A 21 3.60 -11.43 10.09
C HIS A 21 4.09 -11.39 8.63
N GLN A 22 4.97 -10.45 8.27
CA GLN A 22 5.52 -10.40 6.91
C GLN A 22 6.50 -11.55 6.66
N TRP A 23 7.50 -11.73 7.53
CA TRP A 23 8.57 -12.71 7.29
C TRP A 23 8.15 -14.15 7.58
N LEU A 24 7.40 -14.39 8.66
CA LEU A 24 6.91 -15.74 8.96
C LEU A 24 5.87 -16.22 7.93
N SER A 25 5.20 -15.32 7.20
CA SER A 25 4.32 -15.72 6.08
C SER A 25 5.10 -16.43 4.99
N TRP A 26 6.30 -15.95 4.64
CA TRP A 26 7.16 -16.59 3.65
C TRP A 26 7.62 -17.97 4.10
N VAL A 27 8.00 -18.09 5.38
CA VAL A 27 8.35 -19.39 5.98
C VAL A 27 7.16 -20.36 5.94
N MET A 28 5.95 -19.89 6.27
CA MET A 28 4.73 -20.70 6.20
C MET A 28 4.42 -21.17 4.78
N ILE A 29 4.54 -20.28 3.77
CA ILE A 29 4.35 -20.64 2.36
C ILE A 29 5.34 -21.74 1.97
N GLY A 30 6.62 -21.59 2.32
CA GLY A 30 7.65 -22.60 2.10
C GLY A 30 7.28 -23.93 2.76
N GLY A 31 6.90 -23.91 4.03
CA GLY A 31 6.51 -25.10 4.78
C GLY A 31 5.31 -25.83 4.18
N VAL A 32 4.27 -25.11 3.76
CA VAL A 32 3.08 -25.70 3.10
C VAL A 32 3.47 -26.30 1.74
N ALA A 33 4.30 -25.61 0.96
CA ALA A 33 4.78 -26.13 -0.33
C ALA A 33 5.58 -27.42 -0.14
N THR A 34 6.56 -27.43 0.78
CA THR A 34 7.33 -28.63 1.12
C THR A 34 6.42 -29.76 1.61
N HIS A 35 5.46 -29.46 2.48
CA HIS A 35 4.49 -30.44 2.94
C HIS A 35 3.69 -31.06 1.79
N ALA A 36 3.22 -30.25 0.83
CA ALA A 36 2.49 -30.74 -0.33
C ALA A 36 3.36 -31.57 -1.28
N ILE A 37 4.62 -31.17 -1.50
CA ILE A 37 5.57 -31.89 -2.37
C ILE A 37 5.92 -33.25 -1.77
N VAL A 38 6.26 -33.31 -0.49
CA VAL A 38 6.61 -34.57 0.19
C VAL A 38 5.39 -35.51 0.27
N ASN A 39 4.18 -34.95 0.33
CA ASN A 39 2.92 -35.71 0.37
C ASN A 39 2.17 -35.72 -0.98
N TRP A 40 2.89 -35.65 -2.09
CA TRP A 40 2.32 -35.44 -3.42
C TRP A 40 1.19 -36.43 -3.82
N PRO A 41 1.30 -37.75 -3.55
CA PRO A 41 0.22 -38.68 -3.91
C PRO A 41 -1.09 -38.40 -3.15
N ALA A 42 -1.00 -38.11 -1.85
CA ALA A 42 -2.16 -37.77 -1.03
C ALA A 42 -2.75 -36.43 -1.45
N PHE A 43 -1.89 -35.44 -1.74
CA PHE A 43 -2.31 -34.14 -2.23
C PHE A 43 -3.12 -34.25 -3.54
N LYS A 44 -2.63 -35.02 -4.52
CA LYS A 44 -3.35 -35.25 -5.79
C LYS A 44 -4.75 -35.86 -5.60
N ARG A 45 -4.93 -36.72 -4.59
CA ARG A 45 -6.22 -37.37 -4.33
C ARG A 45 -7.34 -36.37 -3.99
N TYR A 46 -7.01 -35.21 -3.42
CA TYR A 46 -8.01 -34.16 -3.18
C TYR A 46 -8.59 -33.59 -4.48
N PHE A 47 -7.84 -33.64 -5.57
CA PHE A 47 -8.26 -33.16 -6.90
C PHE A 47 -8.96 -34.24 -7.72
N THR A 48 -8.54 -35.51 -7.58
CA THR A 48 -9.02 -36.59 -8.48
C THR A 48 -10.11 -37.46 -7.88
N SER A 49 -10.03 -37.79 -6.59
CA SER A 49 -10.89 -38.84 -6.00
C SER A 49 -11.78 -38.34 -4.86
N SER A 50 -11.44 -37.24 -4.20
CA SER A 50 -12.25 -36.69 -3.11
C SER A 50 -13.29 -35.71 -3.63
N ARG A 51 -14.59 -36.04 -3.51
CA ARG A 51 -15.67 -35.11 -3.83
C ARG A 51 -15.67 -33.90 -2.89
N MET A 52 -15.46 -34.13 -1.59
CA MET A 52 -15.34 -33.07 -0.59
C MET A 52 -14.09 -32.21 -0.83
N GLY A 53 -12.96 -32.83 -1.14
CA GLY A 53 -11.71 -32.12 -1.47
C GLY A 53 -11.89 -31.16 -2.64
N ARG A 54 -12.47 -31.65 -3.75
CA ARG A 54 -12.79 -30.80 -4.91
C ARG A 54 -13.73 -29.66 -4.57
N ALA A 55 -14.74 -29.89 -3.73
CA ALA A 55 -15.67 -28.85 -3.30
C ALA A 55 -14.96 -27.74 -2.51
N ILE A 56 -14.13 -28.10 -1.52
CA ILE A 56 -13.37 -27.14 -0.71
C ILE A 56 -12.40 -26.34 -1.59
N ILE A 57 -11.65 -27.01 -2.47
CA ILE A 57 -10.72 -26.36 -3.40
C ILE A 57 -11.48 -25.39 -4.33
N GLY A 58 -12.61 -25.83 -4.90
CA GLY A 58 -13.42 -25.01 -5.78
C GLY A 58 -13.95 -23.75 -5.08
N VAL A 59 -14.52 -23.88 -3.88
CA VAL A 59 -14.99 -22.73 -3.09
C VAL A 59 -13.84 -21.79 -2.76
N SER A 60 -12.70 -22.34 -2.33
CA SER A 60 -11.52 -21.54 -1.97
C SER A 60 -10.98 -20.76 -3.19
N ALA A 61 -10.95 -21.40 -4.36
CA ALA A 61 -10.55 -20.75 -5.61
C ALA A 61 -11.52 -19.64 -6.03
N VAL A 62 -12.84 -19.85 -5.87
CA VAL A 62 -13.85 -18.82 -6.13
C VAL A 62 -13.69 -17.65 -5.16
N VAL A 63 -13.57 -17.90 -3.86
CA VAL A 63 -13.36 -16.85 -2.84
C VAL A 63 -12.09 -16.06 -3.15
N LEU A 64 -10.99 -16.73 -3.50
CA LEU A 64 -9.75 -16.08 -3.91
C LEU A 64 -9.93 -15.22 -5.17
N ALA A 65 -10.60 -15.76 -6.20
CA ALA A 65 -10.89 -15.00 -7.43
C ALA A 65 -11.73 -13.75 -7.14
N LEU A 66 -12.72 -13.85 -6.24
CA LEU A 66 -13.54 -12.71 -5.81
C LEU A 66 -12.71 -11.60 -5.13
N THR A 67 -11.57 -11.91 -4.51
CA THR A 67 -10.70 -10.86 -3.93
C THR A 67 -10.06 -9.94 -4.98
N PHE A 68 -10.01 -10.37 -6.25
CA PHE A 68 -9.52 -9.55 -7.36
C PHE A 68 -10.63 -8.76 -8.07
N VAL A 69 -11.89 -9.05 -7.77
CA VAL A 69 -13.04 -8.35 -8.36
C VAL A 69 -13.22 -7.01 -7.65
N SER A 70 -13.21 -5.92 -8.42
CA SER A 70 -13.58 -4.60 -7.92
C SER A 70 -15.07 -4.35 -8.11
N LEU A 71 -15.80 -4.07 -7.03
CA LEU A 71 -17.24 -3.76 -7.09
C LEU A 71 -17.50 -2.41 -7.82
N PRO A 72 -18.52 -2.32 -8.68
CA PRO A 72 -18.94 -1.05 -9.28
C PRO A 72 -19.33 -0.04 -8.19
N GLY A 73 -18.78 1.18 -8.26
CA GLY A 73 -19.06 2.27 -7.30
C GLY A 73 -18.00 2.48 -6.22
N GLN A 74 -17.06 1.56 -6.01
CA GLN A 74 -15.93 1.72 -5.07
C GLN A 74 -14.66 2.34 -5.71
N LYS A 75 -14.79 3.01 -6.85
CA LYS A 75 -13.65 3.47 -7.68
C LYS A 75 -13.19 4.92 -7.41
N GLY A 76 -13.37 5.41 -6.20
CA GLY A 76 -12.63 6.60 -5.76
C GLY A 76 -11.30 6.16 -5.17
N PRO A 77 -10.15 6.79 -5.51
CA PRO A 77 -9.03 6.79 -4.60
C PRO A 77 -9.55 7.19 -3.20
N PRO A 78 -9.03 6.62 -2.11
CA PRO A 78 -9.43 7.03 -0.77
C PRO A 78 -9.40 8.56 -0.63
N PRO A 79 -10.29 9.19 0.15
CA PRO A 79 -10.36 10.66 0.26
C PRO A 79 -9.00 11.32 0.51
N GLN A 80 -8.14 10.69 1.32
CA GLN A 80 -6.77 11.13 1.57
C GLN A 80 -5.87 11.13 0.31
N VAL A 81 -6.06 10.17 -0.59
CA VAL A 81 -5.35 10.12 -1.88
C VAL A 81 -5.88 11.19 -2.83
N LEU A 82 -7.19 11.47 -2.81
CA LEU A 82 -7.77 12.57 -3.57
C LEU A 82 -7.24 13.92 -3.08
N ALA A 83 -7.21 14.14 -1.77
CA ALA A 83 -6.66 15.35 -1.16
C ALA A 83 -5.16 15.50 -1.50
N LEU A 84 -4.37 14.44 -1.36
CA LEU A 84 -2.95 14.47 -1.71
C LEU A 84 -2.73 14.80 -3.19
N ARG A 85 -3.50 14.19 -4.11
CA ARG A 85 -3.44 14.51 -5.54
C ARG A 85 -3.83 15.95 -5.84
N ALA A 86 -4.81 16.50 -5.13
CA ALA A 86 -5.19 17.89 -5.27
C ALA A 86 -4.06 18.82 -4.82
N LEU A 87 -3.41 18.50 -3.69
CA LEU A 87 -2.26 19.25 -3.17
C LEU A 87 -1.05 19.20 -4.11
N THR A 88 -0.68 18.03 -4.63
CA THR A 88 0.50 17.90 -5.50
C THR A 88 0.30 18.55 -6.87
N LYS A 89 -0.94 18.63 -7.36
CA LYS A 89 -1.28 19.28 -8.63
C LYS A 89 -1.56 20.77 -8.50
N ALA A 90 -1.88 21.26 -7.30
CA ALA A 90 -2.12 22.67 -7.07
C ALA A 90 -0.81 23.48 -7.22
N PRO A 91 -0.89 24.72 -7.71
CA PRO A 91 0.23 25.66 -7.66
C PRO A 91 0.74 25.84 -6.23
N ILE A 92 2.06 25.94 -6.05
CA ILE A 92 2.65 26.05 -4.71
C ILE A 92 2.17 27.30 -3.97
N ALA A 93 1.85 28.38 -4.69
CA ALA A 93 1.21 29.58 -4.14
C ALA A 93 -0.13 29.31 -3.41
N LYS A 94 -0.86 28.25 -3.80
CA LYS A 94 -2.12 27.83 -3.15
C LYS A 94 -1.90 26.80 -2.04
N VAL A 95 -0.75 26.14 -2.03
CA VAL A 95 -0.41 25.10 -1.05
C VAL A 95 0.31 25.70 0.15
N ALA A 96 1.22 26.66 -0.05
CA ALA A 96 2.01 27.26 1.03
C ALA A 96 1.15 27.87 2.17
N PRO A 97 0.04 28.58 1.89
CA PRO A 97 -0.84 29.08 2.95
C PRO A 97 -1.48 27.99 3.81
N LEU A 98 -1.67 26.78 3.26
CA LEU A 98 -2.22 25.64 4.02
C LEU A 98 -1.22 25.10 5.05
N ALA A 99 0.07 25.33 4.82
CA ALA A 99 1.15 25.03 5.77
C ALA A 99 1.46 26.22 6.70
N GLY A 100 0.83 27.37 6.50
CA GLY A 100 1.12 28.60 7.25
C GLY A 100 2.49 29.19 6.95
N ARG A 101 3.06 28.93 5.76
CA ARG A 101 4.42 29.34 5.38
C ARG A 101 4.41 30.26 4.17
N PRO A 102 5.36 31.21 4.08
CA PRO A 102 5.51 32.04 2.89
C PRO A 102 5.97 31.19 1.70
N VAL A 103 5.56 31.59 0.49
CA VAL A 103 5.76 30.81 -0.73
C VAL A 103 7.23 30.71 -1.09
N GLU A 104 7.96 31.81 -0.91
CA GLU A 104 9.38 31.96 -1.25
C GLU A 104 10.25 31.02 -0.39
N GLU A 105 10.01 30.99 0.92
CA GLU A 105 10.71 30.11 1.85
C GLU A 105 10.49 28.63 1.50
N LEU A 106 9.26 28.28 1.09
CA LEU A 106 8.90 26.91 0.73
C LEU A 106 9.59 26.47 -0.58
N ILE A 107 9.71 27.36 -1.56
CA ILE A 107 10.43 27.10 -2.82
C ILE A 107 11.91 26.85 -2.51
N ASP A 108 12.52 27.67 -1.66
CA ASP A 108 13.92 27.51 -1.26
C ASP A 108 14.17 26.18 -0.54
N GLU A 109 13.27 25.77 0.35
CA GLU A 109 13.39 24.47 1.04
C GLU A 109 13.17 23.27 0.12
N LEU A 110 12.22 23.36 -0.80
CA LEU A 110 12.02 22.33 -1.81
C LEU A 110 13.26 22.21 -2.71
N ALA A 111 13.89 23.34 -3.09
CA ALA A 111 15.13 23.33 -3.85
C ALA A 111 16.28 22.67 -3.06
N LYS A 112 16.43 22.96 -1.76
CA LYS A 112 17.38 22.26 -0.86
C LYS A 112 17.10 20.76 -0.77
N ALA A 113 15.83 20.36 -0.88
CA ALA A 113 15.41 18.96 -0.93
C ALA A 113 15.59 18.32 -2.33
N GLY A 114 16.12 19.04 -3.32
CA GLY A 114 16.34 18.56 -4.69
C GLY A 114 15.11 18.66 -5.60
N ILE A 115 14.09 19.44 -5.20
CA ILE A 115 12.84 19.65 -5.94
C ILE A 115 12.80 21.11 -6.40
N ASN A 116 13.25 21.35 -7.63
CA ASN A 116 13.34 22.70 -8.18
C ASN A 116 12.01 23.10 -8.84
N LEU A 117 11.33 24.07 -8.24
CA LEU A 117 10.14 24.68 -8.82
C LEU A 117 10.53 25.96 -9.58
N PRO A 118 10.17 26.10 -10.88
CA PRO A 118 10.55 27.27 -11.67
C PRO A 118 9.79 28.55 -11.29
N SER A 119 8.66 28.45 -10.58
CA SER A 119 7.89 29.61 -10.10
C SER A 119 6.86 29.20 -9.04
N ALA A 120 6.25 30.20 -8.38
CA ALA A 120 5.12 30.04 -7.47
C ALA A 120 3.86 29.41 -8.12
N ASN A 121 3.78 29.44 -9.45
CA ASN A 121 2.68 28.82 -10.21
C ASN A 121 2.95 27.34 -10.54
N ALA A 122 4.18 26.85 -10.32
CA ALA A 122 4.51 25.45 -10.53
C ALA A 122 3.90 24.56 -9.44
N SER A 123 3.63 23.31 -9.79
CA SER A 123 3.10 22.28 -8.90
C SER A 123 4.16 21.24 -8.58
N ILE A 124 3.98 20.52 -7.47
CA ILE A 124 4.87 19.42 -7.10
C ILE A 124 4.87 18.34 -8.19
N ASP A 125 3.71 18.04 -8.78
CA ASP A 125 3.55 17.04 -9.84
C ASP A 125 4.43 17.36 -11.07
N SER A 126 4.66 18.65 -11.35
CA SER A 126 5.53 19.08 -12.46
C SER A 126 7.03 18.96 -12.19
N ALA A 127 7.44 19.02 -10.91
CA ALA A 127 8.86 18.98 -10.51
C ALA A 127 9.30 17.65 -9.88
N ALA A 128 8.34 16.80 -9.48
CA ALA A 128 8.56 15.52 -8.82
C ALA A 128 7.77 14.40 -9.55
N PRO A 129 8.36 13.78 -10.58
CA PRO A 129 7.67 12.79 -11.42
C PRO A 129 7.43 11.44 -10.73
N ASP A 130 8.17 11.11 -9.67
CA ASP A 130 7.98 9.88 -8.90
C ASP A 130 7.32 10.12 -7.53
N ARG A 131 6.64 9.08 -7.02
CA ARG A 131 5.91 9.14 -5.75
C ARG A 131 6.82 9.38 -4.53
N GLY A 132 8.08 8.98 -4.58
CA GLY A 132 9.04 9.19 -3.50
C GLY A 132 9.38 10.66 -3.35
N LEU A 133 9.67 11.35 -4.46
CA LEU A 133 9.88 12.79 -4.46
C LEU A 133 8.62 13.57 -4.08
N GLN A 134 7.44 13.15 -4.54
CA GLN A 134 6.18 13.77 -4.10
C GLN A 134 5.96 13.63 -2.60
N ALA A 135 6.24 12.45 -2.02
CA ALA A 135 6.15 12.25 -0.57
C ALA A 135 7.17 13.11 0.20
N LYS A 136 8.42 13.21 -0.30
CA LYS A 136 9.45 14.08 0.25
C LYS A 136 9.04 15.55 0.21
N ALA A 137 8.45 16.01 -0.90
CA ALA A 137 7.94 17.38 -1.04
C ALA A 137 6.88 17.67 0.03
N ILE A 138 5.91 16.78 0.21
CA ILE A 138 4.84 16.94 1.19
C ILE A 138 5.39 16.94 2.62
N ALA A 139 6.39 16.12 2.91
CA ALA A 139 7.08 16.13 4.19
C ALA A 139 7.77 17.47 4.48
N VAL A 140 8.46 18.05 3.49
CA VAL A 140 9.08 19.39 3.58
C VAL A 140 8.03 20.48 3.81
N ILE A 141 6.90 20.41 3.09
CA ILE A 141 5.85 21.44 3.16
C ILE A 141 5.17 21.46 4.53
N PHE A 142 4.81 20.29 5.07
CA PHE A 142 4.01 20.18 6.30
C PHE A 142 4.85 19.83 7.55
N GLY A 143 6.18 19.81 7.44
CA GLY A 143 7.08 19.59 8.57
C GLY A 143 7.02 18.18 9.18
N ALA A 144 6.62 17.18 8.40
CA ALA A 144 6.70 15.80 8.83
C ALA A 144 8.16 15.35 8.76
N LYS A 145 8.80 15.16 9.91
CA LYS A 145 10.12 14.50 10.01
C LYS A 145 10.04 13.04 9.61
#